data_AF-A0A2G6NYH6-F1
#
_entry.id   AF-A0A2G6NYH6-F1
#
_cell.length_a   1.000
_cell.length_b   1.000
_cell.length_c   1.000
_cell.angle_alpha   90.00
_cell.angle_beta   90.00
_cell.angle_gamma   90.00
#
_symmetry.space_group_name_H-M   'P 1'
#
loop_
_entity.id
_entity.type
_entity.pdbx_description
1 polymer ?
#
loop_
_entity_poly.entity_id
_entity_poly.type
_entity_poly.pdbx_seq_one_letter_code
_entity_poly.pdbx_strand_id
1 'polypeptide(L)'
;YTIGILDFVFQESDKDKYFHEVKLTEQETKEVFYEKLTFLYLEMPKFMKTEAELETKFDKWLYVLKNLPRLERIPSKLKEKVFKKLFKTAEIAKLKPEKYKQYEASLNSYRDLFNIKKKYLS
;
A
#
# COMPACT_ATOMS: atom_id res chain seq x y z
N TYR A 1 -7.42 -16.84 0.07
CA TYR A 1 -7.37 -15.55 0.78
C TYR A 1 -7.65 -14.45 -0.21
N THR A 2 -8.67 -13.64 0.09
CA THR A 2 -9.06 -12.47 -0.70
C THR A 2 -8.97 -11.26 0.21
N ILE A 3 -8.38 -10.16 -0.28
CA ILE A 3 -8.32 -8.90 0.46
C ILE A 3 -9.16 -7.86 -0.28
N GLY A 4 -10.19 -7.35 0.38
CA GLY A 4 -11.05 -6.27 -0.12
C GLY A 4 -10.70 -4.95 0.56
N ILE A 5 -10.30 -3.95 -0.21
CA ILE A 5 -10.12 -2.58 0.27
C ILE A 5 -11.37 -1.81 -0.12
N LEU A 6 -12.12 -1.33 0.87
CA LEU A 6 -13.43 -0.73 0.70
C LEU A 6 -13.36 0.77 0.96
N ASP A 7 -14.01 1.56 0.10
CA ASP A 7 -14.20 3.00 0.25
C ASP A 7 -15.51 3.37 0.98
N PHE A 8 -16.26 2.35 1.43
CA PHE A 8 -17.45 2.47 2.27
C PHE A 8 -17.29 1.66 3.58
N VAL A 9 -18.26 1.82 4.48
CA VAL A 9 -18.34 1.09 5.76
C VAL A 9 -19.54 0.15 5.75
N PHE A 10 -19.44 -1.01 6.40
CA PHE A 10 -20.61 -1.87 6.60
C PHE A 10 -21.55 -1.23 7.61
N GLN A 11 -22.84 -1.22 7.31
CA GLN A 11 -23.86 -0.58 8.15
C GLN A 11 -23.95 -1.19 9.57
N GLU A 12 -23.64 -2.48 9.69
CA GLU A 12 -23.73 -3.26 10.93
C GLU A 12 -22.38 -3.41 11.66
N SER A 13 -21.33 -2.74 11.19
CA SER A 13 -19.99 -2.87 11.77
C SER A 13 -19.72 -1.88 12.88
N ASP A 14 -18.96 -2.32 13.89
CA ASP A 14 -18.47 -1.44 14.96
C ASP A 14 -17.72 -0.23 14.42
N LYS A 15 -17.99 0.94 14.99
CA LYS A 15 -17.45 2.23 14.54
C LYS A 15 -15.91 2.26 14.50
N ASP A 16 -15.27 1.58 15.44
CA ASP A 16 -13.82 1.58 15.60
C ASP A 16 -13.13 0.40 14.89
N LYS A 17 -13.92 -0.56 14.39
CA LYS A 17 -13.40 -1.73 13.68
C LYS A 17 -13.36 -1.44 12.19
N TYR A 18 -12.15 -1.39 11.64
CA TYR A 18 -11.89 -1.16 10.22
C TYR A 18 -11.26 -2.37 9.51
N PHE A 19 -10.88 -3.41 10.26
CA PHE A 19 -10.34 -4.67 9.76
C PHE A 19 -11.29 -5.80 10.13
N HIS A 20 -11.73 -6.56 9.13
CA HIS A 20 -12.64 -7.67 9.29
C HIS A 20 -12.04 -8.92 8.66
N GLU A 21 -11.81 -9.94 9.47
CA GLU A 21 -11.57 -11.29 9.00
C GLU A 21 -12.90 -12.05 8.98
N VAL A 22 -13.31 -12.49 7.80
CA VAL A 22 -14.59 -13.17 7.56
C VAL A 22 -14.30 -14.54 6.96
N LYS A 23 -14.89 -15.57 7.57
CA LYS A 23 -14.81 -16.96 7.11
C LYS A 23 -16.21 -17.49 6.85
N LEU A 24 -16.32 -18.38 5.87
CA LEU A 24 -17.56 -19.11 5.61
C LEU A 24 -17.67 -20.27 6.61
N THR A 25 -18.84 -20.38 7.24
CA THR A 25 -19.17 -21.49 8.14
C THR A 25 -20.35 -22.28 7.60
N GLU A 26 -20.32 -23.60 7.77
CA GLU A 26 -21.50 -24.44 7.57
C GLU A 26 -22.55 -24.08 8.65
N GLN A 27 -23.83 -24.02 8.28
CA GLN A 27 -24.86 -23.43 9.16
C GLN A 27 -25.31 -24.35 10.29
N GLU A 28 -25.31 -25.66 10.10
CA GLU A 28 -25.70 -26.64 11.10
C GLU A 28 -24.55 -26.90 12.09
N THR A 29 -23.35 -27.22 11.60
CA THR A 29 -22.20 -27.58 12.43
C THR A 29 -21.48 -26.36 13.01
N LYS A 30 -21.67 -25.18 12.40
CA LYS A 30 -20.92 -23.94 12.68
C LYS A 30 -19.41 -24.08 12.45
N GLU A 31 -18.97 -25.14 11.80
CA GLU A 31 -17.57 -25.34 11.47
C GLU A 31 -17.15 -24.47 10.29
N VAL A 32 -15.88 -24.07 10.28
CA VAL A 32 -15.30 -23.34 9.14
C VAL A 32 -15.33 -24.25 7.93
N PHE A 33 -16.08 -23.85 6.91
CA PHE A 33 -16.27 -24.64 5.70
C PHE A 33 -14.95 -24.84 4.95
N TYR A 34 -14.17 -23.77 4.76
CA TYR A 34 -12.87 -23.85 4.09
C TYR A 34 -11.94 -22.68 4.43
N GLU A 35 -10.79 -22.97 5.01
CA GLU A 35 -9.78 -21.95 5.40
C GLU A 35 -9.27 -21.09 4.23
N LYS A 36 -9.22 -21.64 3.01
CA LYS A 36 -8.76 -20.86 1.85
C LYS A 36 -9.76 -19.79 1.41
N LEU A 37 -11.04 -19.90 1.80
CA LEU A 37 -12.11 -18.92 1.59
C LEU A 37 -12.20 -17.93 2.76
N THR A 38 -11.04 -17.45 3.21
CA THR A 38 -10.94 -16.35 4.16
C THR A 38 -10.89 -15.03 3.42
N PHE A 39 -11.75 -14.10 3.82
CA PHE A 39 -11.89 -12.75 3.28
C PHE A 39 -11.42 -11.75 4.33
N LEU A 40 -10.50 -10.86 3.94
CA LEU A 40 -10.03 -9.76 4.78
C LEU A 40 -10.58 -8.46 4.19
N TYR A 41 -11.49 -7.79 4.90
CA TYR A 41 -12.03 -6.50 4.49
C TYR A 41 -11.39 -5.36 5.29
N LEU A 42 -11.04 -4.29 4.58
CA LEU A 42 -10.46 -3.07 5.09
C LEU A 42 -11.38 -1.90 4.78
N GLU A 43 -12.03 -1.34 5.79
CA GLU A 43 -12.91 -0.18 5.65
C GLU A 43 -12.09 1.11 5.75
N MET A 44 -11.65 1.64 4.61
CA MET A 44 -10.77 2.80 4.54
C MET A 44 -11.33 4.10 5.13
N PRO A 45 -12.66 4.37 5.12
CA PRO A 45 -13.21 5.56 5.77
C PRO A 45 -12.90 5.62 7.26
N LYS A 46 -12.90 4.48 7.96
CA LYS A 46 -12.63 4.38 9.41
C LYS A 46 -11.15 4.49 9.77
N PHE A 47 -10.25 4.29 8.82
CA PHE A 47 -8.81 4.47 9.07
C PHE A 47 -8.44 5.95 9.17
N MET A 48 -8.41 6.50 10.39
CA MET A 48 -8.22 7.94 10.62
C MET A 48 -6.82 8.33 11.15
N LYS A 49 -5.90 7.38 11.27
CA LYS A 49 -4.53 7.64 11.76
C LYS A 49 -3.79 8.63 10.86
N THR A 50 -3.15 9.60 11.49
CA THR A 50 -2.25 10.59 10.87
C THR A 50 -0.84 10.00 10.69
N GLU A 51 0.04 10.72 9.96
CA GLU A 51 1.45 10.32 9.85
C GLU A 51 2.12 10.14 11.22
N ALA A 52 1.78 10.98 12.20
CA ALA A 52 2.35 10.92 13.55
C ALA A 52 1.95 9.65 14.32
N GLU A 53 0.82 9.04 13.97
CA GLU A 53 0.24 7.86 14.64
C GLU A 53 0.56 6.53 13.92
N LEU A 54 1.35 6.58 12.84
CA LEU A 54 1.78 5.37 12.13
C LEU A 54 2.89 4.67 12.92
N GLU A 55 2.51 3.58 13.59
CA GLU A 55 3.42 2.73 14.37
C GLU A 55 3.81 1.47 13.60
N THR A 56 2.83 0.80 12.99
CA THR A 56 3.04 -0.50 12.35
C THR A 56 3.24 -0.38 10.84
N LYS A 57 3.85 -1.40 10.21
CA LYS A 57 3.92 -1.51 8.75
C LYS A 57 2.53 -1.55 8.11
N PHE A 58 1.56 -2.14 8.80
CA PHE A 58 0.17 -2.20 8.35
C PHE A 58 -0.46 -0.80 8.30
N ASP A 59 -0.30 0.01 9.37
CA ASP A 59 -0.76 1.40 9.40
C ASP A 59 -0.14 2.22 8.25
N LYS A 60 1.15 2.01 8.01
CA LYS A 60 1.87 2.66 6.91
C LYS A 60 1.29 2.31 5.54
N TRP A 61 0.98 1.03 5.29
CA TRP A 61 0.35 0.61 4.04
C TRP A 61 -1.06 1.20 3.87
N LEU A 62 -1.88 1.18 4.91
CA LEU A 62 -3.23 1.76 4.86
C LEU A 62 -3.19 3.26 4.62
N TYR A 63 -2.29 3.98 5.30
CA TYR A 63 -2.09 5.41 5.10
C TYR A 63 -1.69 5.73 3.65
N VAL A 64 -0.77 4.94 3.09
CA VAL A 64 -0.34 5.12 1.70
C VAL A 64 -1.49 4.88 0.74
N LEU A 65 -2.24 3.79 0.90
CA LEU A 65 -3.38 3.46 0.02
C LEU A 65 -4.47 4.53 0.08
N LYS A 66 -4.82 5.00 1.30
CA LYS A 66 -5.82 6.07 1.51
C LYS A 66 -5.41 7.38 0.86
N ASN A 67 -4.13 7.75 0.97
CA ASN A 67 -3.64 9.05 0.53
C ASN A 67 -2.99 9.01 -0.87
N LEU A 68 -2.93 7.84 -1.52
CA LEU A 68 -2.21 7.62 -2.78
C LEU A 68 -2.53 8.63 -3.88
N PRO A 69 -3.80 9.05 -4.09
CA PRO A 69 -4.13 10.03 -5.12
C PRO A 69 -3.49 11.40 -4.86
N ARG A 70 -3.41 11.81 -3.59
CA ARG A 70 -2.98 13.14 -3.10
C ARG A 70 -1.55 13.17 -2.59
N LEU A 71 -0.84 12.04 -2.65
CA LEU A 71 0.51 11.97 -2.12
C LEU A 71 1.51 12.62 -3.08
N GLU A 72 1.75 13.92 -2.90
CA GLU A 72 2.72 14.69 -3.70
C GLU A 72 4.17 14.47 -3.25
N ARG A 73 4.36 14.14 -1.97
CA ARG A 73 5.68 13.88 -1.38
C ARG A 73 5.63 12.65 -0.48
N ILE A 74 6.71 11.87 -0.49
CA ILE A 74 6.84 10.68 0.36
C ILE A 74 6.97 11.15 1.82
N PRO A 75 6.03 10.78 2.71
CA PRO A 75 6.09 11.15 4.12
C PRO A 75 7.36 10.63 4.79
N SER A 76 7.83 11.35 5.80
CA SER A 76 9.11 11.10 6.45
C SER A 76 9.19 9.71 7.07
N LYS A 77 8.07 9.23 7.64
CA LYS A 77 7.94 7.89 8.23
C LYS A 77 7.82 6.75 7.22
N LEU A 78 7.70 7.05 5.93
CA LEU A 78 7.52 6.10 4.83
C LEU A 78 8.77 5.97 3.93
N LYS A 79 9.95 6.34 4.44
CA LYS A 79 11.23 6.28 3.70
C LYS A 79 11.80 4.86 3.51
N GLU A 80 11.09 3.82 3.93
CA GLU A 80 11.53 2.44 3.77
C GLU A 80 11.65 2.04 2.29
N LYS A 81 12.58 1.11 1.98
CA LYS A 81 12.87 0.69 0.60
C LYS A 81 11.64 0.19 -0.16
N VAL A 82 10.71 -0.48 0.54
CA VAL A 82 9.49 -1.04 -0.05
C VAL A 82 8.56 0.06 -0.60
N PHE A 83 8.39 1.16 0.15
CA PHE A 83 7.55 2.28 -0.26
C PHE A 83 8.20 3.09 -1.39
N LYS A 84 9.52 3.23 -1.41
CA LYS A 84 10.23 3.87 -2.54
C LYS A 84 9.92 3.19 -3.88
N LYS A 85 9.86 1.84 -3.90
CA LYS A 85 9.49 1.09 -5.10
C LYS A 85 8.04 1.37 -5.51
N LEU A 86 7.12 1.36 -4.54
CA LEU A 86 5.71 1.71 -4.79
C LEU A 86 5.57 3.10 -5.41
N PHE A 87 6.19 4.12 -4.82
CA PHE A 87 6.10 5.50 -5.31
C PHE A 87 6.69 5.66 -6.70
N LYS A 88 7.83 5.02 -6.95
CA LYS A 88 8.41 4.94 -8.29
C LYS A 88 7.44 4.34 -9.30
N THR A 89 6.76 3.25 -8.96
CA THR A 89 5.76 2.63 -9.84
C THR A 89 4.51 3.51 -10.01
N ALA A 90 4.05 4.17 -8.96
CA ALA A 90 2.89 5.06 -9.00
C ALA A 90 3.17 6.34 -9.82
N GLU A 91 4.37 6.91 -9.71
CA GLU A 91 4.84 7.99 -10.57
C GLU A 91 4.84 7.55 -12.03
N ILE A 92 5.47 6.42 -12.34
CA ILE A 92 5.49 5.84 -13.69
C ILE A 92 4.07 5.67 -14.25
N ALA A 93 3.14 5.12 -13.47
CA ALA A 93 1.76 4.90 -13.90
C ALA A 93 0.99 6.23 -14.14
N LYS A 94 1.38 7.32 -13.47
CA LYS A 94 0.84 8.67 -13.67
C LYS A 94 1.47 9.42 -14.85
N LEU A 95 2.60 8.96 -15.42
CA LEU A 95 3.27 9.67 -16.51
C LEU A 95 2.52 9.49 -17.84
N LYS A 96 2.33 10.61 -18.56
CA LYS A 96 1.99 10.56 -20.00
C LYS A 96 3.15 9.91 -20.78
N PRO A 97 2.89 9.25 -21.91
CA PRO A 97 3.89 8.47 -22.67
C PRO A 97 5.21 9.22 -22.97
N GLU A 98 5.14 10.54 -23.21
CA GLU A 98 6.30 11.39 -23.50
C GLU A 98 7.22 11.60 -22.28
N LYS A 99 6.65 11.71 -21.08
CA LYS A 99 7.42 11.87 -19.83
C LYS A 99 8.05 10.56 -19.36
N TYR A 100 7.49 9.41 -19.76
CA TYR A 100 8.03 8.09 -19.46
C TYR A 100 9.45 7.91 -20.03
N LYS A 101 9.70 8.35 -21.27
CA LYS A 101 11.04 8.29 -21.91
C LYS A 101 12.10 9.14 -21.15
N GLN A 102 11.71 10.32 -20.67
CA GLN A 102 12.60 11.19 -19.90
C GLN A 102 12.89 10.63 -18.49
N TYR A 103 11.92 9.92 -17.90
CA TYR A 103 12.09 9.22 -16.64
C TYR A 103 13.08 8.04 -16.76
N GLU A 104 12.96 7.23 -17.81
CA GLU A 104 13.94 6.15 -18.08
C GLU A 104 15.35 6.68 -18.28
N ALA A 105 15.51 7.78 -19.02
CA ALA A 105 16.80 8.44 -19.21
C ALA A 105 17.41 8.90 -17.87
N SER A 106 16.61 9.54 -17.00
CA SER A 106 17.06 10.00 -15.68
C SER A 106 17.49 8.84 -14.78
N LEU A 107 16.74 7.73 -14.79
CA LEU A 107 17.09 6.54 -14.02
C LEU A 107 18.38 5.86 -14.48
N ASN A 108 18.66 5.87 -15.78
CA ASN A 108 19.91 5.37 -16.31
C ASN A 108 21.09 6.24 -15.86
N SER A 109 20.96 7.57 -15.90
CA SER A 109 21.98 8.47 -15.36
C SER A 109 22.24 8.25 -13.86
N TYR A 110 21.20 8.01 -13.06
CA TYR A 110 21.39 7.64 -11.64
C TYR A 110 22.13 6.31 -11.50
N ARG A 111 21.79 5.29 -12.29
CA ARG A 111 22.47 3.98 -12.26
C ARG A 111 23.94 4.09 -12.67
N ASP A 112 24.24 4.92 -13.65
CA ASP A 112 25.61 5.18 -14.10
C ASP A 112 26.41 5.85 -13.00
N LEU A 113 25.87 6.88 -12.35
CA LEU A 113 26.54 7.53 -11.20
C LEU A 113 26.80 6.56 -10.04
N PHE A 114 25.85 5.66 -9.74
CA PHE A 114 26.05 4.63 -8.71
C PHE A 114 27.10 3.59 -9.11
N ASN A 115 27.13 3.16 -10.37
CA ASN A 115 28.13 2.21 -10.89
C ASN A 115 29.53 2.82 -10.91
N ILE A 116 29.64 4.08 -11.33
CA ILE A 116 30.86 4.89 -11.30
C ILE A 116 31.35 4.97 -9.86
N LYS A 117 30.51 5.38 -8.91
CA LYS A 117 30.90 5.52 -7.49
C LYS A 117 31.33 4.18 -6.86
N LYS A 118 30.72 3.07 -7.26
CA LYS A 118 31.11 1.72 -6.83
C LYS A 118 32.48 1.30 -7.37
N LYS A 119 32.83 1.73 -8.59
CA LYS A 119 34.12 1.47 -9.24
C LYS A 119 35.29 2.26 -8.63
N TYR A 120 35.02 3.42 -8.01
CA TYR A 120 36.04 4.21 -7.31
C TYR A 120 36.27 3.80 -5.84
N LEU A 121 35.49 2.86 -5.32
CA LEU A 121 35.56 2.35 -3.93
C LEU A 121 35.93 0.85 -3.89
N SER A 122 36.37 0.28 -5.01
CA SER A 122 36.91 -1.08 -5.18
C SER A 122 38.31 -1.01 -5.74
#